data_AF-A0A1P8BEQ5-F1
#
_entry.id   AF-A0A1P8BEQ5-F1
#
_cell.length_a   1.000
_cell.length_b   1.000
_cell.length_c   1.000
_cell.angle_alpha   90.00
_cell.angle_beta   90.00
_cell.angle_gamma   90.00
#
_symmetry.space_group_name_H-M   'P 1'
#
loop_
_entity.id
_entity.type
_entity.pdbx_description
1 polymer ?
#
loop_
_entity_poly.entity_id
_entity_poly.type
_entity_poly.pdbx_seq_one_letter_code
_entity_poly.pdbx_strand_id
1 'polypeptide(L)'
;MEGGTAHYSPRTVEEVFRDFKGRRAGIIQALTTDVEDFFQQCDPEKQNLCLYGFPNEVWEVNLPAEEVPPELPEPALGINFARDGMQERNWLSLVAVHSDAWLLSVSFYFGSRFGFDRADRKRLFSMINEVPTVYEVVTGNAEKQTKEMPSSANQNGNRSKSNSKMVSLMLSFNKIQNINYELRTNQILY
;
A
#
# COMPACT_ATOMS: atom_id res chain seq x y z
N MET A 1 -35.90 -13.61 9.33
CA MET A 1 -34.61 -13.99 9.95
C MET A 1 -33.53 -13.27 9.17
N GLU A 2 -33.11 -12.09 9.63
CA GLU A 2 -31.96 -11.38 9.06
C GLU A 2 -30.69 -11.96 9.67
N GLY A 3 -30.01 -12.81 8.90
CA GLY A 3 -28.64 -13.22 9.19
C GLY A 3 -27.71 -12.11 8.72
N GLY A 4 -27.44 -11.14 9.59
CA GLY A 4 -26.38 -10.17 9.36
C GLY A 4 -25.05 -10.92 9.24
N THR A 5 -24.47 -10.91 8.05
CA THR A 5 -23.06 -11.27 7.85
C THR A 5 -22.24 -10.37 8.76
N ALA A 6 -21.72 -10.93 9.85
CA ALA A 6 -20.80 -10.22 10.71
C ALA A 6 -19.59 -9.82 9.85
N HIS A 7 -19.53 -8.54 9.45
CA HIS A 7 -18.39 -7.97 8.76
C HIS A 7 -17.15 -8.23 9.62
N TYR A 8 -16.25 -9.07 9.12
CA TYR A 8 -15.01 -9.40 9.81
C TYR A 8 -14.23 -8.09 10.08
N SER A 9 -14.06 -7.76 11.36
CA SER A 9 -13.34 -6.59 11.83
C SER A 9 -12.20 -7.07 12.72
N PRO A 10 -10.93 -6.94 12.31
CA PRO A 10 -9.78 -7.49 13.04
C PRO A 10 -9.56 -6.74 14.36
N ARG A 11 -9.65 -7.37 15.54
CA ARG A 11 -9.64 -6.65 16.83
C ARG A 11 -8.31 -6.70 17.58
N THR A 12 -7.43 -7.63 17.23
CA THR A 12 -6.12 -7.84 17.88
C THR A 12 -4.96 -7.50 16.95
N VAL A 13 -3.75 -7.32 17.50
CA VAL A 13 -2.54 -7.04 16.70
C VAL A 13 -2.32 -8.12 15.65
N GLU A 14 -2.51 -9.39 16.01
CA GLU A 14 -2.37 -10.54 15.12
C GLU A 14 -3.41 -10.54 14.01
N GLU A 15 -4.65 -10.17 14.31
CA GLU A 15 -5.72 -10.11 13.33
C GLU A 15 -5.54 -8.95 12.36
N VAL A 16 -5.06 -7.79 12.84
CA VAL A 16 -4.73 -6.63 11.98
C VAL A 16 -3.52 -6.97 11.10
N PHE A 17 -2.52 -7.66 11.65
CA PHE A 17 -1.40 -8.14 10.83
C PHE A 17 -1.82 -9.20 9.81
N ARG A 18 -2.77 -10.08 10.15
CA ARG A 18 -3.34 -11.04 9.21
C ARG A 18 -4.10 -10.33 8.07
N ASP A 19 -4.90 -9.32 8.40
CA ASP A 19 -5.58 -8.46 7.42
C ASP A 19 -4.55 -7.78 6.50
N PHE A 20 -3.51 -7.15 7.06
CA PHE A 20 -2.40 -6.56 6.30
C PHE A 20 -1.77 -7.58 5.33
N LYS A 21 -1.45 -8.78 5.79
CA LYS A 21 -0.84 -9.82 4.95
C LYS A 21 -1.76 -10.23 3.80
N GLY A 22 -3.06 -10.40 4.07
CA GLY A 22 -4.04 -10.76 3.04
C GLY A 22 -4.11 -9.71 1.94
N ARG A 23 -4.30 -8.45 2.32
CA ARG A 23 -4.35 -7.33 1.36
C ARG A 23 -3.04 -7.19 0.58
N ARG A 24 -1.90 -7.32 1.27
CA ARG A 24 -0.56 -7.31 0.67
C ARG A 24 -0.38 -8.41 -0.35
N ALA A 25 -0.88 -9.63 -0.07
CA ALA A 25 -0.78 -10.75 -1.00
C ALA A 25 -1.57 -10.48 -2.29
N GLY A 26 -2.82 -9.99 -2.18
CA GLY A 26 -3.61 -9.61 -3.35
C GLY A 26 -2.91 -8.54 -4.20
N ILE A 27 -2.38 -7.49 -3.57
CA ILE A 27 -1.62 -6.45 -4.29
C ILE A 27 -0.36 -7.02 -4.96
N ILE A 28 0.39 -7.88 -4.29
CA ILE A 28 1.56 -8.52 -4.90
C ILE A 28 1.14 -9.33 -6.12
N GLN A 29 0.04 -10.08 -6.03
CA GLN A 29 -0.49 -10.84 -7.14
C GLN A 29 -0.82 -9.93 -8.33
N ALA A 30 -1.52 -8.82 -8.12
CA ALA A 30 -1.83 -7.82 -9.15
C ALA A 30 -0.57 -7.28 -9.85
N LEU A 31 0.48 -7.00 -9.09
CA LEU A 31 1.70 -6.36 -9.59
C LEU A 31 2.78 -7.35 -10.05
N THR A 32 2.52 -8.66 -9.98
CA THR A 32 3.47 -9.70 -10.38
C THR A 32 2.80 -10.77 -11.24
N THR A 33 2.06 -11.70 -10.64
CA THR A 33 1.43 -12.83 -11.33
C THR A 33 0.39 -12.39 -12.36
N ASP A 34 -0.45 -11.41 -12.00
CA ASP A 34 -1.58 -10.96 -12.82
C ASP A 34 -1.30 -9.61 -13.49
N VAL A 35 -0.02 -9.27 -13.69
CA VAL A 35 0.40 -7.94 -14.14
C VAL A 35 -0.23 -7.53 -15.48
N GLU A 36 -0.44 -8.48 -16.40
CA GLU A 36 -1.06 -8.22 -17.70
C GLU A 36 -2.55 -7.83 -17.55
N ASP A 37 -3.29 -8.54 -16.69
CA ASP A 37 -4.71 -8.25 -16.41
C ASP A 37 -4.84 -6.91 -15.68
N PHE A 38 -4.03 -6.70 -14.65
CA PHE A 38 -3.96 -5.43 -13.93
C PHE A 38 -3.66 -4.24 -14.86
N PHE A 39 -2.69 -4.39 -15.78
CA PHE A 39 -2.32 -3.37 -16.75
C PHE A 39 -3.48 -3.04 -17.70
N GLN A 40 -4.19 -4.06 -18.20
CA GLN A 40 -5.35 -3.90 -19.08
C GLN A 40 -6.52 -3.21 -18.37
N GLN A 41 -6.79 -3.53 -17.10
CA GLN A 41 -7.86 -2.90 -16.33
C GLN A 41 -7.59 -1.41 -16.05
N CYS A 42 -6.32 -1.02 -15.91
CA CYS A 42 -5.85 0.36 -15.67
C CYS A 42 -5.90 1.25 -16.92
N ASP A 43 -7.05 1.32 -17.59
CA ASP A 43 -7.26 2.13 -18.79
C ASP A 43 -7.20 3.66 -18.49
N PRO A 44 -6.28 4.43 -19.09
CA PRO A 44 -6.16 5.88 -18.91
C PRO A 44 -7.39 6.67 -19.38
N GLU A 45 -8.21 6.10 -20.27
CA GLU A 45 -9.43 6.74 -20.76
C GLU A 45 -10.61 6.59 -19.77
N LYS A 46 -10.46 5.77 -18.73
CA LYS A 46 -11.44 5.66 -17.64
C LYS A 46 -11.23 6.77 -16.61
N GLN A 47 -12.25 6.97 -15.77
CA GLN A 47 -12.15 7.82 -14.59
C GLN A 47 -10.99 7.37 -13.67
N ASN A 48 -10.65 8.20 -12.68
CA ASN A 48 -9.52 7.92 -11.80
C ASN A 48 -9.70 6.59 -11.03
N LEU A 49 -8.88 5.60 -11.34
CA LEU A 49 -8.93 4.26 -10.74
C LEU A 49 -7.98 4.14 -9.54
N CYS A 50 -8.29 3.20 -8.65
CA CYS A 50 -7.50 2.77 -7.50
C CYS A 50 -7.19 1.27 -7.60
N LEU A 51 -6.09 0.83 -7.00
CA LEU A 51 -5.83 -0.60 -6.73
C LEU A 51 -6.18 -0.90 -5.27
N TYR A 52 -7.09 -1.86 -5.07
CA TYR A 52 -7.49 -2.37 -3.77
C TYR A 52 -6.92 -3.76 -3.52
N GLY A 53 -6.47 -4.01 -2.29
CA GLY A 53 -6.19 -5.33 -1.76
C GLY A 53 -7.19 -5.71 -0.66
N PHE A 54 -7.66 -6.95 -0.68
CA PHE A 54 -8.63 -7.47 0.27
C PHE A 54 -8.04 -8.52 1.22
N PRO A 55 -8.60 -8.70 2.43
CA PRO A 55 -8.05 -9.62 3.44
C PRO A 55 -8.08 -11.09 3.02
N ASN A 56 -8.90 -11.43 2.02
CA ASN A 56 -9.00 -12.76 1.39
C ASN A 56 -8.00 -12.96 0.25
N GLU A 57 -6.96 -12.14 0.16
CA GLU A 57 -5.88 -12.25 -0.84
C GLU A 57 -6.32 -11.94 -2.28
N VAL A 58 -7.45 -11.27 -2.45
CA VAL A 58 -7.95 -10.80 -3.74
C VAL A 58 -7.56 -9.33 -3.95
N TRP A 59 -7.37 -8.93 -5.21
CA TRP A 59 -7.19 -7.55 -5.63
C TRP A 59 -8.31 -7.09 -6.55
N GLU A 60 -8.51 -5.78 -6.65
CA GLU A 60 -9.50 -5.18 -7.54
C GLU A 60 -9.03 -3.80 -8.02
N VAL A 61 -9.30 -3.48 -9.29
CA VAL A 61 -9.18 -2.13 -9.83
C VAL A 61 -10.58 -1.53 -9.92
N ASN A 62 -10.84 -0.49 -9.13
CA ASN A 62 -12.16 0.14 -9.09
C ASN A 62 -12.05 1.64 -8.82
N LEU A 63 -13.16 2.35 -8.98
CA LEU A 63 -13.33 3.74 -8.57
C LEU A 63 -13.19 3.87 -7.04
N PRO A 64 -12.81 5.07 -6.54
CA PRO A 64 -12.83 5.35 -5.10
C PRO A 64 -14.23 5.13 -4.51
N ALA A 65 -14.29 4.89 -3.20
CA ALA A 65 -15.56 4.66 -2.52
C ALA A 65 -16.46 5.89 -2.61
N GLU A 66 -17.74 5.69 -2.94
CA GLU A 66 -18.73 6.78 -3.03
C GLU A 66 -19.19 7.29 -1.65
N GLU A 67 -19.02 6.49 -0.59
CA GLU A 67 -19.45 6.82 0.77
C GLU A 67 -18.67 7.99 1.37
N VAL A 68 -19.38 8.91 2.04
CA VAL A 68 -18.80 10.11 2.67
C VAL A 68 -19.19 10.17 4.16
N PRO A 69 -18.25 9.98 5.11
CA PRO A 69 -16.84 9.60 4.90
C PRO A 69 -16.68 8.10 4.62
N PRO A 70 -15.64 7.69 3.86
CA PRO A 70 -15.36 6.28 3.63
C PRO A 70 -14.94 5.58 4.93
N GLU A 71 -15.24 4.29 5.04
CA GLU A 71 -14.92 3.51 6.25
C GLU A 71 -13.40 3.33 6.42
N LEU A 72 -12.68 3.03 5.34
CA LEU A 72 -11.22 2.81 5.36
C LEU A 72 -10.48 3.94 4.65
N PRO A 73 -9.18 4.17 4.97
CA PRO A 73 -8.33 5.05 4.18
C PRO A 73 -8.36 4.68 2.70
N GLU A 74 -8.42 5.68 1.83
CA GLU A 74 -8.47 5.46 0.39
C GLU A 74 -7.08 5.17 -0.20
N PRO A 75 -6.95 4.24 -1.17
CA PRO A 75 -5.72 4.06 -1.94
C PRO A 75 -5.37 5.29 -2.79
N ALA A 76 -4.21 5.24 -3.46
CA ALA A 76 -3.84 6.26 -4.41
C ALA A 76 -4.81 6.29 -5.60
N LEU A 77 -5.41 7.47 -5.82
CA LEU A 77 -6.36 7.71 -6.90
C LEU A 77 -5.64 8.09 -8.20
N GLY A 78 -6.12 7.55 -9.32
CA GLY A 78 -5.65 7.90 -10.66
C GLY A 78 -4.40 7.15 -11.08
N ILE A 79 -4.21 5.91 -10.60
CA ILE A 79 -3.03 5.10 -10.97
C ILE A 79 -2.96 4.83 -12.49
N ASN A 80 -4.11 4.85 -13.17
CA ASN A 80 -4.23 4.65 -14.62
C ASN A 80 -3.66 5.82 -15.45
N PHE A 81 -3.66 7.06 -14.95
CA PHE A 81 -3.21 8.23 -15.71
C PHE A 81 -1.73 8.19 -16.06
N ALA A 82 -0.90 7.68 -15.14
CA ALA A 82 0.53 7.61 -15.32
C ALA A 82 0.99 6.39 -16.12
N ARG A 83 0.08 5.45 -16.44
CA ARG A 83 0.41 4.14 -17.03
C ARG A 83 1.21 4.28 -18.33
N ASP A 84 0.70 5.09 -19.26
CA ASP A 84 1.29 5.22 -20.60
C ASP A 84 2.34 6.36 -20.68
N GLY A 85 2.44 7.16 -19.61
CA GLY A 85 3.39 8.27 -19.51
C GLY A 85 4.80 7.87 -19.06
N MET A 86 5.04 6.59 -18.74
CA MET A 86 6.35 6.10 -18.27
C MET A 86 6.57 4.63 -18.61
N GLN A 87 7.81 4.14 -18.42
CA GLN A 87 8.10 2.72 -18.57
C GLN A 87 7.28 1.89 -17.57
N GLU A 88 6.71 0.77 -18.04
CA GLU A 88 5.85 -0.12 -17.25
C GLU A 88 6.47 -0.49 -15.89
N ARG A 89 7.76 -0.87 -15.85
CA ARG A 89 8.46 -1.17 -14.58
C ARG A 89 8.47 0.00 -13.59
N ASN A 90 8.60 1.23 -14.08
CA ASN A 90 8.60 2.41 -13.23
C ASN A 90 7.17 2.73 -12.76
N TRP A 91 6.17 2.50 -13.61
CA TRP A 91 4.76 2.60 -13.23
C TRP A 91 4.38 1.56 -12.16
N LEU A 92 4.73 0.29 -12.34
CA LEU A 92 4.49 -0.76 -11.34
C LEU A 92 5.21 -0.45 -10.01
N SER A 93 6.44 0.05 -10.07
CA SER A 93 7.18 0.52 -8.89
C SER A 93 6.48 1.66 -8.16
N LEU A 94 5.88 2.60 -8.92
CA LEU A 94 5.11 3.71 -8.38
C LEU A 94 3.86 3.20 -7.67
N VAL A 95 3.07 2.35 -8.32
CA VAL A 95 1.87 1.73 -7.74
C VAL A 95 2.22 0.93 -6.48
N ALA A 96 3.32 0.18 -6.49
CA ALA A 96 3.80 -0.58 -5.35
C ALA A 96 4.10 0.31 -4.13
N VAL A 97 4.81 1.42 -4.33
CA VAL A 97 5.11 2.40 -3.28
C VAL A 97 3.84 3.00 -2.67
N HIS A 98 2.87 3.35 -3.51
CA HIS A 98 1.59 3.89 -3.04
C HIS A 98 0.78 2.84 -2.28
N SER A 99 0.83 1.58 -2.75
CA SER A 99 0.16 0.46 -2.09
C SER A 99 0.78 0.15 -0.71
N ASP A 100 2.11 0.21 -0.58
CA ASP A 100 2.80 0.07 0.71
C ASP A 100 2.33 1.12 1.73
N ALA A 101 2.20 2.39 1.30
CA ALA A 101 1.69 3.46 2.14
C ALA A 101 0.22 3.25 2.54
N TRP A 102 -0.61 2.80 1.61
CA TRP A 102 -2.02 2.52 1.86
C TRP A 102 -2.20 1.36 2.86
N LEU A 103 -1.46 0.26 2.70
CA LEU A 103 -1.49 -0.89 3.61
C LEU A 103 -1.11 -0.50 5.05
N LEU A 104 -0.10 0.36 5.22
CA LEU A 104 0.25 0.92 6.52
C LEU A 104 -0.89 1.77 7.09
N SER A 105 -1.49 2.65 6.28
CA SER A 105 -2.61 3.50 6.68
C SER A 105 -3.80 2.68 7.18
N VAL A 106 -4.21 1.65 6.43
CA VAL A 106 -5.30 0.73 6.82
C VAL A 106 -4.98 0.00 8.13
N SER A 107 -3.76 -0.52 8.26
CA SER A 107 -3.34 -1.24 9.47
C SER A 107 -3.42 -0.36 10.73
N PHE A 108 -2.96 0.89 10.64
CA PHE A 108 -2.98 1.82 11.76
C PHE A 108 -4.34 2.50 11.98
N TYR A 109 -5.18 2.58 10.94
CA TYR A 109 -6.60 2.91 11.09
C TYR A 109 -7.27 1.90 12.01
N PHE A 110 -7.12 0.60 11.72
CA PHE A 110 -7.68 -0.45 12.59
C PHE A 110 -7.08 -0.41 13.99
N GLY A 111 -5.75 -0.26 14.11
CA GLY A 111 -5.13 -0.10 15.43
C GLY A 111 -5.72 1.06 16.24
N SER A 112 -6.00 2.20 15.61
CA SER A 112 -6.63 3.34 16.28
C SER A 112 -8.10 3.05 16.63
N ARG A 113 -8.87 2.47 15.69
CA ARG A 113 -10.28 2.12 15.87
C ARG A 113 -10.50 1.10 16.99
N PHE A 114 -9.56 0.19 17.20
CA PHE A 114 -9.64 -0.85 18.22
C PHE A 114 -8.85 -0.55 19.50
N GLY A 115 -8.34 0.67 19.65
CA GLY A 115 -7.76 1.15 20.90
C GLY A 115 -6.35 0.63 21.20
N PHE A 116 -5.55 0.32 20.18
CA PHE A 116 -4.17 -0.14 20.36
C PHE A 116 -3.34 0.90 21.11
N ASP A 117 -2.68 0.44 22.17
CA ASP A 117 -1.79 1.28 22.95
C ASP A 117 -0.42 1.47 22.25
N ARG A 118 0.53 2.09 22.96
CA ARG A 118 1.88 2.31 22.43
C ARG A 118 2.61 0.99 22.13
N ALA A 119 2.46 -0.02 22.98
CA ALA A 119 3.11 -1.32 22.84
C ALA A 119 2.50 -2.10 21.68
N ASP A 120 1.17 -2.09 21.53
CA ASP A 120 0.46 -2.73 20.42
C ASP A 120 0.87 -2.15 19.07
N ARG A 121 0.88 -0.81 18.95
CA ARG A 121 1.33 -0.13 17.72
C ARG A 121 2.78 -0.45 17.37
N LYS A 122 3.65 -0.54 18.38
CA LYS A 122 5.06 -0.93 18.20
C LYS A 122 5.18 -2.37 17.72
N ARG A 123 4.40 -3.29 18.31
CA ARG A 123 4.37 -4.70 17.93
C ARG A 123 3.86 -4.89 16.51
N LEU A 124 2.75 -4.25 16.15
CA LEU A 124 2.20 -4.28 14.79
C LEU A 124 3.23 -3.79 13.76
N PHE A 125 3.88 -2.66 14.03
CA PHE A 125 4.92 -2.13 13.15
C PHE A 125 6.11 -3.08 13.00
N SER A 126 6.53 -3.76 14.07
CA SER A 126 7.59 -4.76 14.02
C SER A 126 7.21 -5.89 13.07
N MET A 127 6.01 -6.46 13.24
CA MET A 127 5.52 -7.57 12.39
C MET A 127 5.40 -7.16 10.91
N ILE A 128 4.94 -5.93 10.64
CA ILE A 128 4.87 -5.40 9.27
C ILE A 128 6.26 -5.28 8.64
N ASN A 129 7.27 -4.83 9.39
CA ASN A 129 8.63 -4.69 8.88
C ASN A 129 9.40 -6.03 8.75
N GLU A 130 8.88 -7.13 9.27
CA GLU A 130 9.49 -8.46 9.10
C GLU A 130 9.24 -9.05 7.70
N VAL A 131 8.30 -8.49 6.94
CA VAL A 131 8.05 -8.89 5.55
C VAL A 131 8.57 -7.82 4.58
N PRO A 132 9.05 -8.21 3.38
CA PRO A 132 9.49 -7.23 2.39
C PRO A 132 8.31 -6.38 1.93
N THR A 133 8.58 -5.12 1.59
CA THR A 133 7.52 -4.26 1.05
C THR A 133 7.06 -4.76 -0.32
N VAL A 134 5.88 -4.34 -0.78
CA VAL A 134 5.40 -4.63 -2.14
C VAL A 134 6.42 -4.11 -3.15
N TYR A 135 6.94 -2.90 -2.95
CA TYR A 135 7.99 -2.34 -3.79
C TYR A 135 9.26 -3.22 -3.84
N GLU A 136 9.72 -3.73 -2.70
CA GLU A 136 10.91 -4.60 -2.66
C GLU A 136 10.70 -5.92 -3.40
N VAL A 137 9.48 -6.47 -3.36
CA VAL A 137 9.09 -7.66 -4.12
C VAL A 137 9.05 -7.35 -5.62
N VAL A 138 8.32 -6.31 -6.03
CA VAL A 138 8.16 -5.90 -7.44
C VAL A 138 9.49 -5.53 -8.11
N THR A 139 10.41 -4.92 -7.35
CA THR A 139 11.73 -4.53 -7.87
C THR A 139 12.82 -5.61 -7.74
N GLY A 140 12.51 -6.77 -7.16
CA GLY A 140 13.48 -7.85 -6.94
C GLY A 140 14.57 -7.50 -5.93
N ASN A 141 14.34 -6.51 -5.07
CA ASN A 141 15.30 -6.09 -4.04
C ASN A 141 15.17 -6.89 -2.73
N ALA A 142 14.08 -7.66 -2.55
CA ALA A 142 13.88 -8.52 -1.38
C ALA A 142 14.97 -9.61 -1.26
N GLU A 143 15.36 -10.24 -2.37
CA GLU A 143 16.35 -11.33 -2.38
C GLU A 143 17.77 -10.89 -2.03
N LYS A 144 18.08 -9.60 -2.21
CA LYS A 144 19.41 -9.04 -1.88
C LYS A 144 19.62 -8.92 -0.38
N GLN A 145 18.56 -8.71 0.40
CA GLN A 145 18.66 -8.54 1.85
C GLN A 145 18.82 -9.87 2.59
N THR A 146 18.30 -10.98 2.06
CA THR A 146 18.43 -12.31 2.69
C THR A 146 19.83 -12.91 2.57
N LYS A 147 20.66 -12.45 1.60
CA LYS A 147 22.04 -12.91 1.41
C LYS A 147 23.08 -12.18 2.26
N GLU A 148 22.71 -11.11 2.97
CA GLU A 148 23.62 -10.31 3.82
C GLU A 148 23.41 -10.55 5.33
N MET A 149 23.26 -11.80 5.76
CA MET A 149 23.42 -12.17 7.17
C MET A 149 24.85 -12.69 7.42
N PRO A 150 25.78 -11.88 7.94
CA PRO A 150 26.92 -12.41 8.65
C PRO A 150 26.54 -12.70 10.10
N SER A 151 26.95 -13.89 10.53
CA SER A 151 26.93 -14.40 11.89
C SER A 151 27.47 -13.39 12.91
N SER A 152 26.77 -13.31 14.04
CA SER A 152 27.16 -12.80 15.36
C SER A 152 28.55 -12.15 15.50
N ALA A 153 28.59 -10.83 15.70
CA ALA A 153 29.58 -10.17 16.56
C ALA A 153 29.09 -8.77 16.98
N ASN A 154 29.19 -8.47 18.28
CA ASN A 154 28.95 -7.17 18.89
C ASN A 154 29.51 -6.02 18.05
N GLN A 155 28.69 -4.99 17.79
CA GLN A 155 29.17 -3.62 17.74
C GLN A 155 28.04 -2.60 17.96
N ASN A 156 28.21 -1.85 19.03
CA ASN A 156 27.45 -0.69 19.44
C ASN A 156 27.63 0.41 18.37
N GLY A 157 26.55 0.93 17.80
CA GLY A 157 26.62 1.97 16.78
C GLY A 157 25.23 2.44 16.33
N ASN A 158 24.81 3.60 16.83
CA ASN A 158 23.61 4.33 16.40
C ASN A 158 23.51 4.35 14.86
N ARG A 159 22.58 3.58 14.28
CA ARG A 159 22.21 3.66 12.86
C ARG A 159 20.84 4.33 12.69
N SER A 160 20.85 5.65 12.76
CA SER A 160 19.78 6.52 12.24
C SER A 160 19.91 6.63 10.72
N LYS A 161 19.47 5.61 9.97
CA LYS A 161 19.46 5.66 8.49
C LYS A 161 18.15 5.23 7.82
N SER A 162 17.05 5.23 8.58
CA SER A 162 15.69 4.94 8.07
C SER A 162 14.92 6.19 7.63
N ASN A 163 15.29 7.39 8.10
CA ASN A 163 14.46 8.59 7.90
C ASN A 163 14.56 9.17 6.47
N SER A 164 15.69 9.06 5.79
CA SER A 164 15.84 9.68 4.45
C SER A 164 14.99 9.03 3.38
N LYS A 165 14.81 7.70 3.43
CA LYS A 165 13.91 6.97 2.52
C LYS A 165 12.45 7.35 2.75
N MET A 166 12.03 7.46 4.02
CA MET A 166 10.67 7.85 4.38
C MET A 166 10.36 9.30 3.96
N VAL A 167 11.32 10.21 4.12
CA VAL A 167 11.21 11.60 3.65
C VAL A 167 11.10 11.66 2.13
N SER A 168 11.89 10.87 1.40
CA SER A 168 11.78 10.78 -0.06
C SER A 168 10.42 10.24 -0.51
N LEU A 169 9.86 9.26 0.20
CA LEU A 169 8.54 8.70 -0.07
C LEU A 169 7.43 9.73 0.14
N MET A 170 7.49 10.49 1.24
CA MET A 170 6.55 11.57 1.56
C MET A 170 6.63 12.72 0.56
N LEU A 171 7.83 13.03 0.05
CA LEU A 171 8.01 14.04 -1.00
C LEU A 171 7.42 13.58 -2.34
N SER A 172 7.62 12.32 -2.71
CA SER A 172 6.96 11.73 -3.89
C SER A 172 5.44 11.72 -3.74
N PHE A 173 4.93 11.35 -2.55
CA PHE A 173 3.51 11.40 -2.23
C PHE A 173 2.93 12.80 -2.40
N ASN A 174 3.57 13.82 -1.82
CA ASN A 174 3.13 15.22 -1.97
C ASN A 174 3.23 15.71 -3.41
N LYS A 175 4.26 15.30 -4.16
CA LYS A 175 4.40 15.70 -5.56
C LYS A 175 3.31 15.09 -6.44
N ILE A 176 2.89 13.86 -6.17
CA ILE A 176 1.84 13.17 -6.92
C ILE A 176 0.45 13.65 -6.50
N GLN A 177 0.22 13.92 -5.21
CA GLN A 177 -1.00 14.60 -4.77
C GLN A 177 -1.11 15.99 -5.40
N ASN A 178 0.00 16.73 -5.52
CA ASN A 178 0.02 18.01 -6.24
C ASN A 178 -0.23 17.85 -7.74
N ILE A 179 0.36 16.86 -8.41
CA ILE A 179 0.06 16.58 -9.83
C ILE A 179 -1.40 16.20 -10.00
N ASN A 180 -1.94 15.34 -9.15
CA ASN A 180 -3.35 14.95 -9.17
C ASN A 180 -4.27 16.14 -8.86
N TYR A 181 -3.87 17.05 -7.96
CA TYR A 181 -4.59 18.28 -7.68
C TYR A 181 -4.55 19.25 -8.86
N GLU A 182 -3.40 19.45 -9.48
CA GLU A 182 -3.21 20.28 -10.68
C GLU A 182 -3.97 19.73 -11.89
N LEU A 183 -4.00 18.41 -12.08
CA LEU A 183 -4.79 17.78 -13.14
C LEU A 183 -6.29 17.94 -12.89
N ARG A 184 -6.75 17.85 -11.64
CA ARG A 184 -8.16 18.10 -11.26
C ARG A 184 -8.57 19.56 -11.44
N THR A 185 -7.73 20.52 -11.03
CA THR A 185 -8.06 21.96 -11.20
C THR A 185 -8.05 22.40 -12.66
N ASN A 186 -7.18 21.81 -13.49
CA ASN A 186 -7.15 22.12 -14.92
C ASN A 186 -8.30 21.49 -15.72
N GLN A 187 -8.96 20.44 -15.22
CA GLN A 187 -10.18 19.87 -15.82
C GLN A 187 -11.47 20.60 -15.44
N ILE A 188 -11.46 21.45 -14.40
CA ILE A 188 -12.64 22.25 -14.00
C ILE A 188 -12.73 23.58 -14.78
N LEU A 189 -11.68 23.96 -15.52
CA LEU A 189 -11.59 25.23 -16.26
C LEU A 189 -11.97 25.16 -17.75
N TYR A 190 -12.49 24.02 -18.22
CA TYR A 190 -13.08 23.84 -19.56
C TYR A 190 -14.38 23.05 -19.48
#